data_AF-A0A7W8WIX2-F1
#
_entry.id   AF-A0A7W8WIX2-F1
#
_cell.length_a   1.000
_cell.length_b   1.000
_cell.length_c   1.000
_cell.angle_alpha   90.00
_cell.angle_beta   90.00
_cell.angle_gamma   90.00
#
_symmetry.space_group_name_H-M   'P 1'
#
loop_
_entity.id
_entity.type
_entity.pdbx_description
1 polymer ?
#
loop_
_entity_poly.entity_id
_entity_poly.type
_entity_poly.pdbx_seq_one_letter_code
_entity_poly.pdbx_strand_id
1 'polypeptide(L)'
;DTIIVIDNGTPIGETQVDEDGNWSFTPDTPLEEGEHEFTVVERDPAGNESRPSEPHVVIIDTTVPALVLKAPEVPEMADGVIDAVEASNGTWVVIPGYAGMVVGDTITLDWNGKTYEHVVSVIDSVQGAVKVLIPADDLVDLETEFDISYTVTDAEGHVSEPSPETHVRLDTLYSGSDSVATIAGMSKDSDRSYDDPLGHFVTNDGSAGRLITGSLTAPLARGEKVQVSVDGGKTWQDALIDGKGKWVFQDNTAHNADWTIQARVLDRNGDSSDVMSQKVTLDAAIPNAPTAVSISTDGTIITARLPGSAVVGDVVIFAVGDYRFCSSSRLTEANISAGTVSVRMPVEAAEAFQSGALYGAALQNVHGNVSGYTGTYIQMSSMEIVAHEGYFNTYSGTTGDDVFLVSNTAVFDDKWTELKGIGGTDTLKLTSADQILDLTNLHGLLMSIEVFDITGTGNNTLKLSLGDVLEQGGQDLFIADGRTQVMVKGDAGDRVDLSDLLPGGGDVGDWVRQSGTTMVDGTAYDVFYHTALNAELLVQHGVDTTLLNH
;
A
#
# COMPACT_ATOMS: atom_id res chain seq x y z
N ASP A 1 -47.67 -71.39 1.08
CA ASP A 1 -46.69 -72.11 1.92
C ASP A 1 -46.38 -71.28 3.16
N THR A 2 -45.70 -71.84 4.15
CA THR A 2 -45.25 -71.13 5.36
C THR A 2 -43.73 -70.99 5.33
N ILE A 3 -43.20 -69.79 5.61
CA ILE A 3 -41.76 -69.56 5.84
C ILE A 3 -41.48 -69.60 7.33
N ILE A 4 -40.57 -70.47 7.74
CA ILE A 4 -40.02 -70.53 9.09
C ILE A 4 -38.72 -69.72 9.07
N VAL A 5 -38.66 -68.65 9.86
CA VAL A 5 -37.49 -67.80 9.98
C VAL A 5 -36.64 -68.29 11.15
N ILE A 6 -35.37 -68.54 10.88
CA ILE A 6 -34.41 -69.12 11.83
C ILE A 6 -33.27 -68.12 11.99
N ASP A 7 -32.94 -67.81 13.24
CA ASP A 7 -31.82 -66.96 13.62
C ASP A 7 -30.83 -67.78 14.45
N ASN A 8 -29.56 -67.84 14.03
CA ASN A 8 -28.50 -68.60 14.70
C ASN A 8 -28.89 -70.06 14.98
N GLY A 9 -29.62 -70.68 14.06
CA GLY A 9 -30.10 -72.06 14.13
C GLY A 9 -31.36 -72.28 14.99
N THR A 10 -31.93 -71.24 15.58
CA THR A 10 -33.18 -71.31 16.37
C THR A 10 -34.35 -70.69 15.59
N PRO A 11 -35.48 -71.41 15.38
CA PRO A 11 -36.68 -70.80 14.81
C PRO A 11 -37.21 -69.68 15.70
N ILE A 12 -37.33 -68.48 15.15
CA ILE A 12 -37.81 -67.28 15.86
C ILE A 12 -39.24 -66.88 15.47
N GLY A 13 -39.80 -67.53 14.45
CA GLY A 13 -41.20 -67.35 14.06
C GLY A 13 -41.50 -67.93 12.68
N GLU A 14 -42.75 -67.78 12.26
CA GLU A 14 -43.20 -68.19 10.93
C GLU A 14 -44.13 -67.13 10.33
N THR A 15 -44.14 -67.04 9.00
CA THR A 15 -45.01 -66.15 8.23
C THR A 15 -45.56 -66.86 7.00
N GLN A 16 -46.70 -66.39 6.48
CA GLN A 16 -47.33 -66.97 5.29
C GLN A 16 -46.76 -66.35 4.01
N VAL A 17 -46.57 -67.18 2.98
CA VAL A 17 -46.26 -66.73 1.62
C VAL A 17 -47.58 -66.32 0.94
N ASP A 18 -47.60 -65.14 0.31
CA ASP A 18 -48.76 -64.67 -0.45
C ASP A 18 -48.91 -65.35 -1.82
N GLU A 19 -49.97 -65.02 -2.56
CA GLU A 19 -50.28 -65.62 -3.87
C GLU A 19 -49.22 -65.30 -4.95
N ASP A 20 -48.42 -64.25 -4.75
CA ASP A 20 -47.36 -63.80 -5.65
C ASP A 20 -45.96 -64.32 -5.23
N GLY A 21 -45.86 -65.05 -4.13
CA GLY A 21 -44.61 -65.61 -3.61
C GLY A 21 -43.83 -64.69 -2.66
N ASN A 22 -44.40 -63.55 -2.24
CA ASN A 22 -43.75 -62.64 -1.30
C ASN A 22 -44.15 -62.96 0.14
N TRP A 23 -43.28 -62.56 1.08
CA TRP A 23 -43.53 -62.67 2.49
C TRP A 23 -42.78 -61.57 3.24
N SER A 24 -43.26 -61.26 4.44
CA SER A 24 -42.59 -60.35 5.37
C SER A 24 -42.68 -60.95 6.76
N PHE A 25 -41.62 -60.75 7.54
CA PHE A 25 -41.52 -61.20 8.92
C PHE A 25 -41.00 -60.05 9.78
N THR A 26 -41.64 -59.84 10.93
CA THR A 26 -41.19 -58.91 11.96
C THR A 26 -40.98 -59.73 13.23
N PRO A 27 -39.76 -59.82 13.77
CA PRO A 27 -39.53 -60.49 15.05
C PRO A 27 -40.37 -59.84 16.17
N ASP A 28 -41.10 -60.65 16.93
CA ASP A 28 -41.88 -60.16 18.09
C ASP A 28 -40.99 -59.84 19.30
N THR A 29 -39.80 -60.42 19.35
CA THR A 29 -38.77 -60.14 20.35
C THR A 29 -37.65 -59.33 19.69
N PRO A 30 -37.21 -58.21 20.30
CA PRO A 30 -36.02 -57.50 19.83
C PRO A 30 -34.83 -58.45 19.69
N LEU A 31 -34.10 -58.31 18.60
CA LEU A 31 -32.84 -59.02 18.42
C LEU A 31 -31.83 -58.51 19.46
N GLU A 32 -31.00 -59.42 19.97
CA GLU A 32 -29.94 -59.05 20.91
C GLU A 32 -28.77 -58.39 20.16
N GLU A 33 -27.81 -57.87 20.92
CA GLU A 33 -26.58 -57.30 20.37
C GLU A 33 -25.71 -58.41 19.74
N GLY A 34 -25.12 -58.13 18.57
CA GLY A 34 -24.13 -58.99 17.92
C GLY A 34 -24.57 -59.58 16.57
N GLU A 35 -23.93 -60.68 16.19
CA GLU A 35 -24.12 -61.32 14.88
C GLU A 35 -25.33 -62.26 14.86
N HIS A 36 -26.19 -62.08 13.85
CA HIS A 36 -27.39 -62.84 13.59
C HIS A 36 -27.32 -63.49 12.21
N GLU A 37 -27.19 -64.82 12.17
CA GLU A 37 -27.22 -65.62 10.94
C GLU A 37 -28.65 -66.07 10.62
N PHE A 38 -29.31 -65.37 9.70
CA PHE A 38 -30.68 -65.70 9.28
C PHE A 38 -30.69 -66.77 8.18
N THR A 39 -31.51 -67.81 8.39
CA THR A 39 -31.88 -68.77 7.36
C THR A 39 -33.39 -68.94 7.33
N VAL A 40 -33.92 -69.42 6.20
CA VAL A 40 -35.35 -69.71 6.06
C VAL A 40 -35.59 -71.13 5.58
N VAL A 41 -36.67 -71.74 6.07
CA VAL A 41 -37.19 -73.03 5.60
C VAL A 41 -38.64 -72.83 5.15
N GLU A 42 -38.97 -73.30 3.96
CA GLU A 42 -40.33 -73.30 3.44
C GLU A 42 -41.03 -74.61 3.79
N ARG A 43 -42.27 -74.54 4.27
CA ARG A 43 -43.15 -75.68 4.58
C ARG A 43 -44.43 -75.63 3.73
N ASP A 44 -44.69 -76.69 2.98
CA ASP A 44 -45.92 -76.80 2.17
C ASP A 44 -47.17 -77.16 3.02
N PRO A 45 -48.42 -77.02 2.50
CA PRO A 45 -49.63 -77.40 3.23
C PRO A 45 -49.73 -78.90 3.58
N ALA A 46 -48.93 -79.76 2.94
CA ALA A 46 -48.83 -81.17 3.25
C ALA A 46 -47.82 -81.47 4.38
N GLY A 47 -47.06 -80.46 4.82
CA GLY A 47 -46.08 -80.53 5.89
C GLY A 47 -44.66 -80.90 5.44
N ASN A 48 -44.36 -80.89 4.14
CA ASN A 48 -43.00 -81.12 3.65
C ASN A 48 -42.17 -79.84 3.79
N GLU A 49 -40.94 -79.96 4.31
CA GLU A 49 -40.02 -78.84 4.51
C GLU A 49 -38.89 -78.84 3.48
N SER A 50 -38.47 -77.65 3.05
CA SER A 50 -37.27 -77.46 2.25
C SER A 50 -35.99 -77.70 3.06
N ARG A 51 -34.84 -77.68 2.38
CA ARG A 51 -33.57 -77.42 3.08
C ARG A 51 -33.52 -75.94 3.50
N PRO A 52 -32.81 -75.59 4.59
CA PRO A 52 -32.54 -74.19 4.92
C PRO A 52 -31.90 -73.45 3.73
N SER A 53 -32.21 -72.17 3.59
CA SER A 53 -31.52 -71.27 2.65
C SER A 53 -30.03 -71.14 2.96
N GLU A 54 -29.29 -70.51 2.05
CA GLU A 54 -27.98 -69.96 2.41
C GLU A 54 -28.16 -68.91 3.52
N PRO A 55 -27.18 -68.81 4.45
CA PRO A 55 -27.25 -67.87 5.56
C PRO A 55 -27.11 -66.42 5.11
N HIS A 56 -27.85 -65.53 5.77
CA HIS A 56 -27.74 -64.08 5.64
C HIS A 56 -27.36 -63.47 6.98
N VAL A 57 -26.17 -62.87 7.06
CA VAL A 57 -25.64 -62.31 8.31
C VAL A 57 -26.07 -60.85 8.45
N VAL A 58 -26.62 -60.53 9.63
CA VAL A 58 -26.93 -59.16 10.08
C VAL A 58 -26.20 -58.94 11.40
N ILE A 59 -25.57 -57.79 11.58
CA ILE A 59 -24.96 -57.40 12.86
C ILE A 59 -25.84 -56.32 13.47
N ILE A 60 -26.30 -56.56 14.69
CA ILE A 60 -27.06 -55.60 15.48
C ILE A 60 -26.08 -54.91 16.42
N ASP A 61 -25.85 -53.62 16.19
CA ASP A 61 -25.12 -52.73 17.10
C ASP A 61 -26.08 -51.65 17.59
N THR A 62 -26.25 -51.58 18.91
CA THR A 62 -27.08 -50.59 19.59
C THR A 62 -26.30 -49.80 20.64
N THR A 63 -24.97 -49.94 20.64
CA THR A 63 -24.11 -49.42 21.70
C THR A 63 -23.67 -47.99 21.43
N VAL A 64 -24.11 -47.08 22.29
CA VAL A 64 -23.63 -45.69 22.23
C VAL A 64 -22.19 -45.60 22.76
N PRO A 65 -21.28 -44.89 22.07
CA PRO A 65 -19.91 -44.68 22.53
C PRO A 65 -19.85 -44.02 23.93
N ALA A 66 -19.40 -44.78 24.93
CA ALA A 66 -19.20 -44.28 26.29
C ALA A 66 -17.82 -43.60 26.45
N LEU A 67 -17.65 -42.45 25.81
CA LEU A 67 -16.39 -41.71 25.76
C LEU A 67 -16.24 -40.72 26.93
N VAL A 68 -15.00 -40.52 27.37
CA VAL A 68 -14.66 -39.43 28.32
C VAL A 68 -13.97 -38.33 27.54
N LEU A 69 -14.76 -37.37 27.06
CA LEU A 69 -14.31 -36.25 26.25
C LEU A 69 -13.73 -35.12 27.09
N LYS A 70 -12.86 -34.33 26.48
CA LYS A 70 -12.31 -33.07 27.05
C LYS A 70 -12.88 -31.89 26.29
N ALA A 71 -12.89 -30.72 26.92
CA ALA A 71 -13.28 -29.48 26.26
C ALA A 71 -12.38 -29.22 25.03
N PRO A 72 -12.93 -28.67 23.93
CA PRO A 72 -12.14 -28.25 22.77
C PRO A 72 -11.23 -27.07 23.15
N GLU A 73 -10.08 -26.95 22.50
CA GLU A 73 -9.12 -25.85 22.72
C GLU A 73 -9.08 -24.93 21.50
N VAL A 74 -9.00 -23.61 21.72
CA VAL A 74 -8.89 -22.60 20.65
C VAL A 74 -7.57 -21.84 20.84
N PRO A 75 -6.47 -22.29 20.22
CA PRO A 75 -5.13 -21.73 20.45
C PRO A 75 -5.02 -20.24 20.12
N GLU A 76 -5.74 -19.78 19.11
CA GLU A 76 -5.77 -18.38 18.68
C GLU A 76 -6.36 -17.47 19.76
N MET A 77 -7.24 -17.97 20.65
CA MET A 77 -7.83 -17.20 21.75
C MET A 77 -6.93 -17.13 23.01
N ALA A 78 -5.60 -17.12 22.84
CA ALA A 78 -4.65 -17.23 23.94
C ALA A 78 -4.67 -16.00 24.88
N ASP A 79 -5.04 -14.83 24.37
CA ASP A 79 -5.18 -13.59 25.13
C ASP A 79 -6.62 -13.34 25.64
N GLY A 80 -7.54 -14.26 25.34
CA GLY A 80 -8.92 -14.26 25.81
C GLY A 80 -9.94 -13.67 24.84
N VAL A 81 -9.55 -13.36 23.60
CA VAL A 81 -10.44 -12.98 22.49
C VAL A 81 -9.84 -13.50 21.18
N ILE A 82 -10.65 -13.63 20.14
CA ILE A 82 -10.18 -13.84 18.76
C ILE A 82 -10.43 -12.53 18.01
N ASP A 83 -9.37 -11.88 17.56
CA ASP A 83 -9.45 -10.62 16.80
C ASP A 83 -9.49 -10.84 15.27
N ALA A 84 -9.72 -9.78 14.48
CA ALA A 84 -9.75 -9.94 13.01
C ALA A 84 -8.42 -10.39 12.40
N VAL A 85 -7.28 -10.11 13.04
CA VAL A 85 -5.96 -10.54 12.55
C VAL A 85 -5.82 -12.06 12.72
N GLU A 86 -6.21 -12.57 13.88
CA GLU A 86 -6.23 -13.99 14.21
C GLU A 86 -7.26 -14.77 13.38
N ALA A 87 -8.40 -14.14 13.08
CA ALA A 87 -9.44 -14.72 12.23
C ALA A 87 -9.12 -14.69 10.72
N SER A 88 -8.13 -13.90 10.29
CA SER A 88 -7.91 -13.56 8.86
C SER A 88 -7.65 -14.77 7.94
N ASN A 89 -7.20 -15.90 8.47
CA ASN A 89 -6.98 -17.14 7.73
C ASN A 89 -7.79 -18.33 8.27
N GLY A 90 -8.82 -18.04 9.09
CA GLY A 90 -9.61 -19.02 9.81
C GLY A 90 -8.97 -19.45 11.13
N THR A 91 -9.79 -19.98 12.03
CA THR A 91 -9.36 -20.39 13.38
C THR A 91 -9.39 -21.91 13.52
N TRP A 92 -8.35 -22.49 14.11
CA TRP A 92 -8.32 -23.92 14.39
C TRP A 92 -8.89 -24.25 15.76
N VAL A 93 -9.93 -25.08 15.79
CA VAL A 93 -10.39 -25.72 17.02
C VAL A 93 -9.70 -27.07 17.17
N VAL A 94 -8.95 -27.23 18.26
CA VAL A 94 -8.22 -28.45 18.59
C VAL A 94 -9.09 -29.31 19.49
N ILE A 95 -9.41 -30.51 19.03
CA ILE A 95 -10.14 -31.52 19.77
C ILE A 95 -9.12 -32.46 20.43
N PRO A 96 -8.99 -32.46 21.77
CA PRO A 96 -8.01 -33.31 22.43
C PRO A 96 -8.33 -34.80 22.22
N GLY A 97 -7.30 -35.62 22.03
CA GLY A 97 -7.48 -37.07 21.93
C GLY A 97 -8.13 -37.67 23.17
N TYR A 98 -8.98 -38.66 22.92
CA TYR A 98 -9.75 -39.40 23.90
C TYR A 98 -9.53 -40.91 23.76
N ALA A 99 -9.82 -41.66 24.82
CA ALA A 99 -9.73 -43.11 24.77
C ALA A 99 -10.84 -43.68 23.88
N GLY A 100 -10.48 -44.53 22.92
CA GLY A 100 -11.43 -45.07 21.95
C GLY A 100 -11.56 -44.25 20.66
N MET A 101 -10.67 -43.28 20.42
CA MET A 101 -10.59 -42.57 19.14
C MET A 101 -10.16 -43.52 18.01
N VAL A 102 -11.05 -43.76 17.04
CA VAL A 102 -10.83 -44.69 15.93
C VAL A 102 -10.91 -43.95 14.59
N VAL A 103 -10.10 -44.39 13.62
CA VAL A 103 -10.15 -43.87 12.25
C VAL A 103 -11.49 -44.22 11.62
N GLY A 104 -12.20 -43.20 11.11
CA GLY A 104 -13.54 -43.35 10.54
C GLY A 104 -14.64 -42.76 11.41
N ASP A 105 -14.41 -42.55 12.70
CA ASP A 105 -15.35 -41.81 13.56
C ASP A 105 -15.52 -40.39 13.03
N THR A 106 -16.71 -39.79 13.22
CA THR A 106 -16.98 -38.40 12.82
C THR A 106 -17.08 -37.51 14.05
N ILE A 107 -16.21 -36.50 14.14
CA ILE A 107 -16.34 -35.40 15.09
C ILE A 107 -17.32 -34.38 14.52
N THR A 108 -18.32 -34.00 15.30
CA THR A 108 -19.24 -32.89 14.98
C THR A 108 -19.06 -31.79 16.01
N LEU A 109 -18.48 -30.66 15.60
CA LEU A 109 -18.27 -29.46 16.41
C LEU A 109 -19.43 -28.49 16.19
N ASP A 110 -20.04 -28.01 17.27
CA ASP A 110 -20.97 -26.88 17.23
C ASP A 110 -20.23 -25.55 17.44
N TRP A 111 -20.34 -24.66 16.46
CA TRP A 111 -19.78 -23.31 16.47
C TRP A 111 -20.91 -22.31 16.32
N ASN A 112 -21.39 -21.79 17.46
CA ASN A 112 -22.48 -20.80 17.51
C ASN A 112 -23.74 -21.25 16.73
N GLY A 113 -24.11 -22.53 16.83
CA GLY A 113 -25.25 -23.12 16.13
C GLY A 113 -24.97 -23.57 14.69
N LYS A 114 -23.75 -23.36 14.17
CA LYS A 114 -23.28 -23.93 12.89
C LYS A 114 -22.39 -25.14 13.15
N THR A 115 -22.66 -26.25 12.48
CA THR A 115 -21.91 -27.50 12.67
C THR A 115 -20.75 -27.64 11.70
N TYR A 116 -19.60 -28.10 12.21
CA TYR A 116 -18.44 -28.49 11.44
C TYR A 116 -18.09 -29.95 11.69
N GLU A 117 -17.99 -30.74 10.63
CA GLU A 117 -17.71 -32.16 10.71
C GLU A 117 -16.28 -32.49 10.27
N HIS A 118 -15.65 -33.42 10.97
CA HIS A 118 -14.34 -33.97 10.59
C HIS A 118 -14.31 -35.47 10.83
N VAL A 119 -13.96 -36.24 9.80
CA VAL A 119 -13.77 -37.68 9.92
C VAL A 119 -12.35 -37.96 10.43
N VAL A 120 -12.24 -38.66 11.56
CA VAL A 120 -10.98 -39.01 12.20
C VAL A 120 -10.10 -39.78 11.21
N SER A 121 -8.94 -39.22 10.90
CA SER A 121 -7.97 -39.81 9.99
C SER A 121 -6.89 -40.59 10.74
N VAL A 122 -6.08 -41.33 9.98
CA VAL A 122 -4.88 -42.01 10.54
C VAL A 122 -3.91 -41.02 11.17
N ILE A 123 -3.81 -39.80 10.64
CA ILE A 123 -2.90 -38.77 11.15
C ILE A 123 -3.38 -38.28 12.51
N ASP A 124 -4.69 -38.01 12.65
CA ASP A 124 -5.29 -37.54 13.90
C ASP A 124 -5.07 -38.55 15.03
N SER A 125 -5.26 -39.84 14.73
CA SER A 125 -5.02 -40.94 15.66
C SER A 125 -3.56 -41.01 16.13
N VAL A 126 -2.60 -40.79 15.22
CA VAL A 126 -1.16 -40.79 15.55
C VAL A 126 -0.77 -39.56 16.37
N GLN A 127 -1.37 -38.41 16.09
CA GLN A 127 -1.09 -37.15 16.80
C GLN A 127 -1.80 -37.06 18.15
N GLY A 128 -2.88 -37.83 18.35
CA GLY A 128 -3.69 -37.80 19.57
C GLY A 128 -4.52 -36.52 19.70
N ALA A 129 -4.90 -35.90 18.57
CA ALA A 129 -5.80 -34.75 18.52
C ALA A 129 -6.39 -34.63 17.10
N VAL A 130 -7.58 -34.04 16.99
CA VAL A 130 -8.21 -33.63 15.72
C VAL A 130 -8.17 -32.11 15.63
N LYS A 131 -7.97 -31.57 14.41
CA LYS A 131 -8.07 -30.12 14.16
C LYS A 131 -9.21 -29.84 13.20
N VAL A 132 -10.15 -29.01 13.63
CA VAL A 132 -11.29 -28.55 12.84
C VAL A 132 -11.06 -27.08 12.49
N LEU A 133 -11.12 -26.72 11.21
CA LEU A 133 -10.98 -25.34 10.75
C LEU A 133 -12.33 -24.65 10.73
N ILE A 134 -12.42 -23.50 11.39
CA ILE A 134 -13.49 -22.53 11.19
C ILE A 134 -13.05 -21.55 10.09
N PRO A 135 -13.72 -21.50 8.93
CA PRO A 135 -13.36 -20.61 7.83
C PRO A 135 -13.43 -19.13 8.23
N ALA A 136 -12.54 -18.30 7.69
CA ALA A 136 -12.53 -16.85 7.93
C ALA A 136 -13.89 -16.19 7.65
N ASP A 137 -14.60 -16.60 6.60
CA ASP A 137 -15.93 -16.06 6.24
C ASP A 137 -16.98 -16.24 7.35
N ASP A 138 -16.79 -17.18 8.27
CA ASP A 138 -17.69 -17.42 9.41
C ASP A 138 -17.24 -16.68 10.69
N LEU A 139 -16.17 -15.90 10.60
CA LEU A 139 -15.55 -15.17 11.70
C LEU A 139 -15.57 -13.65 11.47
N VAL A 140 -15.83 -13.17 10.26
CA VAL A 140 -15.75 -11.73 9.90
C VAL A 140 -16.94 -10.92 10.42
N ASP A 141 -16.66 -9.68 10.83
CA ASP A 141 -17.66 -8.67 11.26
C ASP A 141 -18.55 -9.11 12.44
N LEU A 142 -17.99 -9.83 13.41
CA LEU A 142 -18.71 -10.35 14.57
C LEU A 142 -18.15 -9.81 15.90
N GLU A 143 -19.05 -9.32 16.75
CA GLU A 143 -18.80 -9.08 18.18
C GLU A 143 -19.76 -9.98 18.97
N THR A 144 -19.28 -11.11 19.48
CA THR A 144 -20.14 -12.11 20.12
C THR A 144 -19.40 -13.03 21.08
N GLU A 145 -20.14 -13.61 22.04
CA GLU A 145 -19.64 -14.60 22.99
C GLU A 145 -20.58 -15.81 23.02
N PHE A 146 -20.04 -17.03 22.94
CA PHE A 146 -20.80 -18.28 22.94
C PHE A 146 -19.94 -19.44 23.44
N ASP A 147 -20.60 -20.56 23.78
CA ASP A 147 -19.93 -21.78 24.22
C ASP A 147 -19.89 -22.80 23.07
N ILE A 148 -18.76 -23.49 22.91
CA ILE A 148 -18.58 -24.55 21.90
C ILE A 148 -18.42 -25.92 22.56
N SER A 149 -18.92 -26.95 21.90
CA SER A 149 -18.75 -28.35 22.29
C SER A 149 -18.77 -29.26 21.05
N TYR A 150 -18.38 -30.52 21.21
CA TYR A 150 -18.42 -31.50 20.12
C TYR A 150 -18.96 -32.86 20.57
N THR A 151 -19.45 -33.63 19.60
CA THR A 151 -19.84 -35.04 19.76
C THR A 151 -19.01 -35.93 18.83
N VAL A 152 -18.96 -37.23 19.14
CA VAL A 152 -18.33 -38.25 18.30
C VAL A 152 -19.40 -39.22 17.81
N THR A 153 -19.42 -39.48 16.52
CA THR A 153 -20.28 -40.49 15.89
C THR A 153 -19.40 -41.65 15.42
N ASP A 154 -19.72 -42.88 15.83
CA ASP A 154 -19.02 -44.07 15.35
C ASP A 154 -19.40 -44.44 13.89
N ALA A 155 -18.83 -45.52 13.37
CA ALA A 155 -19.07 -45.97 12.00
C ALA A 155 -20.51 -46.47 11.77
N GLU A 156 -21.16 -46.92 12.84
CA GLU A 156 -22.52 -47.46 12.88
C GLU A 156 -23.58 -46.35 13.05
N GLY A 157 -23.16 -45.12 13.38
CA GLY A 157 -24.00 -43.92 13.45
C GLY A 157 -24.45 -43.53 14.85
N HIS A 158 -23.92 -44.16 15.90
CA HIS A 158 -24.25 -43.80 17.28
C HIS A 158 -23.44 -42.59 17.74
N VAL A 159 -24.13 -41.65 18.40
CA VAL A 159 -23.56 -40.37 18.81
C VAL A 159 -23.29 -40.38 20.32
N SER A 160 -22.08 -39.99 20.72
CA SER A 160 -21.70 -39.83 22.12
C SER A 160 -22.47 -38.72 22.84
N GLU A 161 -22.38 -38.68 24.17
CA GLU A 161 -22.68 -37.44 24.91
C GLU A 161 -21.74 -36.31 24.48
N PRO A 162 -22.16 -35.03 24.55
CA PRO A 162 -21.31 -33.89 24.22
C PRO A 162 -20.10 -33.75 25.14
N SER A 163 -19.03 -33.16 24.61
CA SER A 163 -17.88 -32.74 25.42
C SER A 163 -18.27 -31.66 26.44
N PRO A 164 -17.45 -31.42 27.48
CA PRO A 164 -17.49 -30.15 28.19
C PRO A 164 -17.32 -28.96 27.24
N GLU A 165 -17.84 -27.81 27.65
CA GLU A 165 -17.85 -26.59 26.84
C GLU A 165 -16.57 -25.76 26.98
N THR A 166 -16.24 -25.01 25.93
CA THR A 166 -15.25 -23.93 25.94
C THR A 166 -15.93 -22.61 25.57
N HIS A 167 -15.76 -21.59 26.41
CA HIS A 167 -16.29 -20.25 26.16
C HIS A 167 -15.41 -19.51 25.16
N VAL A 168 -16.01 -19.03 24.07
CA VAL A 168 -15.34 -18.30 22.99
C VAL A 168 -15.82 -16.86 22.96
N ARG A 169 -14.87 -15.92 22.81
CA ARG A 169 -15.13 -14.50 22.62
C ARG A 169 -14.56 -14.09 21.25
N LEU A 170 -15.43 -13.63 20.35
CA LEU A 170 -15.08 -13.09 19.04
C LEU A 170 -15.27 -11.59 19.06
N ASP A 171 -14.24 -10.87 18.63
CA ASP A 171 -14.25 -9.41 18.46
C ASP A 171 -13.51 -9.09 17.17
N THR A 172 -14.20 -9.29 16.05
CA THR A 172 -13.70 -9.06 14.69
C THR A 172 -14.45 -7.93 13.98
N LEU A 173 -15.41 -7.31 14.68
CA LEU A 173 -16.18 -6.18 14.19
C LEU A 173 -15.42 -4.89 14.53
N TYR A 174 -15.05 -4.13 13.52
CA TYR A 174 -14.51 -2.78 13.73
C TYR A 174 -15.55 -1.92 14.46
N SER A 175 -15.30 -1.68 15.74
CA SER A 175 -16.14 -0.84 16.62
C SER A 175 -15.46 0.50 16.95
N GLY A 176 -14.37 0.80 16.22
CA GLY A 176 -13.65 2.05 16.28
C GLY A 176 -14.50 3.28 15.96
N SER A 177 -13.90 4.47 16.05
CA SER A 177 -14.58 5.69 15.64
C SER A 177 -15.02 5.59 14.17
N ASP A 178 -16.11 6.26 13.76
CA ASP A 178 -16.50 6.40 12.34
C ASP A 178 -15.45 7.20 11.51
N SER A 179 -14.19 7.26 11.99
CA SER A 179 -13.09 7.93 11.35
C SER A 179 -12.56 7.12 10.18
N VAL A 180 -12.45 7.79 9.04
CA VAL A 180 -11.89 7.26 7.81
C VAL A 180 -10.59 8.00 7.54
N ALA A 181 -9.55 7.23 7.25
CA ALA A 181 -8.27 7.76 6.78
C ALA A 181 -8.38 8.09 5.29
N THR A 182 -8.55 9.37 4.97
CA THR A 182 -8.53 9.86 3.58
C THR A 182 -7.10 10.06 3.11
N ILE A 183 -6.82 9.79 1.84
CA ILE A 183 -5.54 10.09 1.18
C ILE A 183 -5.71 11.43 0.44
N ALA A 184 -4.84 12.41 0.71
CA ALA A 184 -5.02 13.80 0.26
C ALA A 184 -3.91 14.32 -0.65
N GLY A 185 -2.68 13.81 -0.54
CA GLY A 185 -1.58 14.23 -1.41
C GLY A 185 -0.35 13.36 -1.28
N MET A 186 0.54 13.47 -2.25
CA MET A 186 1.90 12.92 -2.22
C MET A 186 2.92 13.97 -2.65
N SER A 187 4.12 13.97 -2.06
CA SER A 187 5.25 14.71 -2.62
C SER A 187 5.69 14.09 -3.95
N LYS A 188 6.50 14.82 -4.73
CA LYS A 188 6.99 14.37 -6.04
C LYS A 188 5.85 14.06 -7.03
N ASP A 189 4.66 14.60 -6.79
CA ASP A 189 3.57 14.58 -7.76
C ASP A 189 3.91 15.53 -8.91
N SER A 190 3.94 14.98 -10.11
CA SER A 190 4.34 15.69 -11.31
C SER A 190 3.16 16.13 -12.16
N ASP A 191 1.93 15.73 -11.80
CA ASP A 191 0.75 16.17 -12.52
C ASP A 191 0.60 17.69 -12.41
N ARG A 192 0.34 18.30 -13.56
CA ARG A 192 0.09 19.73 -13.71
C ARG A 192 -1.21 20.02 -14.44
N SER A 193 -2.09 19.04 -14.50
CA SER A 193 -3.45 19.20 -14.99
C SER A 193 -4.22 20.13 -14.04
N TYR A 194 -4.80 21.20 -14.59
CA TYR A 194 -5.47 22.26 -13.83
C TYR A 194 -6.90 21.89 -13.41
N ASP A 195 -7.44 20.81 -13.97
CA ASP A 195 -8.81 20.32 -13.78
C ASP A 195 -8.80 18.89 -13.19
N ASP A 196 -8.10 18.71 -12.07
CA ASP A 196 -8.14 17.44 -11.34
C ASP A 196 -8.90 17.55 -10.01
N PRO A 197 -10.24 17.36 -10.04
CA PRO A 197 -11.05 17.32 -8.82
C PRO A 197 -10.93 15.98 -8.06
N LEU A 198 -10.17 15.00 -8.55
CA LEU A 198 -10.05 13.64 -7.99
C LEU A 198 -8.65 13.30 -7.44
N GLY A 199 -7.65 14.18 -7.57
CA GLY A 199 -6.30 13.94 -7.03
C GLY A 199 -5.65 12.71 -7.66
N HIS A 200 -5.61 12.64 -8.98
CA HIS A 200 -4.86 11.67 -9.74
C HIS A 200 -3.38 11.80 -9.42
N PHE A 201 -2.88 10.88 -8.60
CA PHE A 201 -1.47 10.82 -8.27
C PHE A 201 -0.70 10.34 -9.50
N VAL A 202 -0.01 11.25 -10.19
CA VAL A 202 0.82 10.94 -11.36
C VAL A 202 2.21 11.49 -11.17
N THR A 203 3.18 10.58 -11.07
CA THR A 203 4.57 10.97 -10.89
C THR A 203 5.43 10.48 -12.05
N ASN A 204 6.44 11.27 -12.38
CA ASN A 204 7.56 10.87 -13.21
C ASN A 204 8.81 10.48 -12.40
N ASP A 205 8.73 10.56 -11.07
CA ASP A 205 9.77 10.17 -10.12
C ASP A 205 9.33 8.92 -9.33
N GLY A 206 9.84 7.77 -9.75
CA GLY A 206 9.64 6.49 -9.06
C GLY A 206 10.60 6.26 -7.87
N SER A 207 11.42 7.23 -7.50
CA SER A 207 12.38 7.05 -6.41
C SER A 207 11.71 6.95 -5.03
N ALA A 208 12.47 6.43 -4.07
CA ALA A 208 12.06 6.33 -2.68
C ALA A 208 12.07 7.69 -1.97
N GLY A 209 11.51 7.72 -0.75
CA GLY A 209 11.59 8.87 0.17
C GLY A 209 10.38 9.79 0.14
N ARG A 210 9.31 9.41 -0.57
CA ARG A 210 8.17 10.26 -0.88
C ARG A 210 7.22 10.38 0.32
N LEU A 211 6.80 11.61 0.62
CA LEU A 211 5.82 11.89 1.66
C LEU A 211 4.40 11.66 1.12
N ILE A 212 3.59 10.92 1.86
CA ILE A 212 2.16 10.73 1.64
C ILE A 212 1.42 11.41 2.78
N THR A 213 0.38 12.16 2.45
CA THR A 213 -0.42 12.92 3.41
C THR A 213 -1.89 12.61 3.26
N GLY A 214 -2.60 12.72 4.37
CA GLY A 214 -4.04 12.50 4.41
C GLY A 214 -4.71 13.19 5.59
N SER A 215 -6.02 13.03 5.68
CA SER A 215 -6.83 13.61 6.75
C SER A 215 -7.77 12.56 7.34
N LEU A 216 -8.18 12.79 8.58
CA LEU A 216 -9.18 11.99 9.27
C LEU A 216 -10.54 12.68 9.19
N THR A 217 -11.61 11.93 8.93
CA THR A 217 -12.98 12.46 8.94
C THR A 217 -13.47 12.78 10.36
N ALA A 218 -12.88 12.14 11.37
CA ALA A 218 -13.11 12.39 12.79
C ALA A 218 -11.83 12.14 13.61
N PRO A 219 -11.68 12.71 14.83
CA PRO A 219 -10.55 12.38 15.70
C PRO A 219 -10.52 10.89 16.06
N LEU A 220 -9.32 10.31 16.10
CA LEU A 220 -9.12 8.94 16.57
C LEU A 220 -9.50 8.79 18.05
N ALA A 221 -10.20 7.71 18.36
CA ALA A 221 -10.41 7.24 19.72
C ALA A 221 -9.11 6.69 20.32
N ARG A 222 -9.11 6.50 21.64
CA ARG A 222 -7.91 6.04 22.36
C ARG A 222 -7.54 4.63 21.93
N GLY A 223 -6.33 4.47 21.41
CA GLY A 223 -5.79 3.17 20.99
C GLY A 223 -5.94 2.89 19.50
N GLU A 224 -6.67 3.75 18.77
CA GLU A 224 -6.73 3.65 17.32
C GLU A 224 -5.47 4.22 16.68
N LYS A 225 -5.20 3.74 15.46
CA LYS A 225 -4.07 4.19 14.64
C LYS A 225 -4.41 4.17 13.16
N VAL A 226 -3.69 4.95 12.36
CA VAL A 226 -3.77 4.87 10.90
C VAL A 226 -2.67 3.94 10.41
N GLN A 227 -3.03 3.06 9.47
CA GLN A 227 -2.06 2.29 8.70
C GLN A 227 -2.10 2.68 7.23
N VAL A 228 -0.94 2.68 6.59
CA VAL A 228 -0.76 2.92 5.17
C VAL A 228 -0.04 1.74 4.54
N SER A 229 -0.48 1.38 3.35
CA SER A 229 0.15 0.42 2.46
C SER A 229 0.50 1.12 1.15
N VAL A 230 1.64 0.76 0.56
CA VAL A 230 2.10 1.25 -0.75
C VAL A 230 2.25 0.13 -1.79
N ASP A 231 1.86 -1.10 -1.44
CA ASP A 231 1.99 -2.30 -2.26
C ASP A 231 0.65 -3.00 -2.53
N GLY A 232 -0.44 -2.26 -2.43
CA GLY A 232 -1.81 -2.75 -2.63
C GLY A 232 -2.30 -3.66 -1.51
N GLY A 233 -1.92 -3.35 -0.26
CA GLY A 233 -2.47 -3.97 0.94
C GLY A 233 -1.75 -5.23 1.38
N LYS A 234 -0.58 -5.54 0.79
CA LYS A 234 0.22 -6.72 1.17
C LYS A 234 1.02 -6.46 2.44
N THR A 235 1.55 -5.25 2.60
CA THR A 235 2.22 -4.79 3.82
C THR A 235 1.61 -3.48 4.30
N TRP A 236 1.51 -3.33 5.62
CA TRP A 236 0.91 -2.18 6.29
C TRP A 236 1.87 -1.65 7.34
N GLN A 237 1.98 -0.32 7.40
CA GLN A 237 2.84 0.38 8.35
C GLN A 237 2.04 1.51 9.00
N ASP A 238 2.35 1.79 10.26
CA ASP A 238 1.67 2.84 11.01
C ASP A 238 2.05 4.22 10.46
N ALA A 239 1.06 5.08 10.25
CA ALA A 239 1.25 6.48 9.90
C ALA A 239 1.39 7.34 11.16
N LEU A 240 2.02 8.50 11.01
CA LEU A 240 2.15 9.50 12.07
C LEU A 240 0.96 10.45 12.03
N ILE A 241 0.47 10.87 13.19
CA ILE A 241 -0.61 11.86 13.32
C ILE A 241 0.00 13.19 13.74
N ASP A 242 -0.27 14.26 13.00
CA ASP A 242 0.34 15.60 13.22
C ASP A 242 -0.33 16.43 14.34
N GLY A 243 -1.23 15.80 15.11
CA GLY A 243 -2.01 16.45 16.17
C GLY A 243 -3.13 17.39 15.68
N LYS A 244 -3.29 17.62 14.38
CA LYS A 244 -4.29 18.52 13.77
C LYS A 244 -5.36 17.79 12.96
N GLY A 245 -5.48 16.47 13.16
CA GLY A 245 -6.42 15.63 12.42
C GLY A 245 -5.91 15.22 11.03
N LYS A 246 -4.62 15.43 10.75
CA LYS A 246 -3.96 14.90 9.55
C LYS A 246 -3.04 13.76 9.94
N TRP A 247 -2.78 12.91 8.95
CA TRP A 247 -1.80 11.85 9.06
C TRP A 247 -0.79 11.95 7.94
N VAL A 248 0.43 11.47 8.20
CA VAL A 248 1.52 11.42 7.23
C VAL A 248 2.24 10.08 7.27
N PHE A 249 2.77 9.68 6.14
CA PHE A 249 3.54 8.45 5.97
C PHE A 249 4.65 8.68 4.94
N GLN A 250 5.86 8.16 5.17
CA GLN A 250 6.94 8.25 4.19
C GLN A 250 7.12 6.89 3.49
N ASP A 251 6.89 6.89 2.18
CA ASP A 251 7.18 5.77 1.32
C ASP A 251 8.67 5.72 0.98
N ASN A 252 9.38 4.84 1.67
CA ASN A 252 10.81 4.60 1.47
C ASN A 252 11.09 3.52 0.41
N THR A 253 10.10 3.18 -0.42
CA THR A 253 10.22 2.18 -1.48
C THR A 253 10.32 2.87 -2.84
N ALA A 254 11.25 2.41 -3.68
CA ALA A 254 11.30 2.80 -5.08
C ALA A 254 10.30 1.97 -5.90
N HIS A 255 9.62 2.60 -6.85
CA HIS A 255 8.60 2.00 -7.72
C HIS A 255 9.03 2.14 -9.18
N ASN A 256 8.83 1.07 -9.96
CA ASN A 256 9.20 1.02 -11.39
C ASN A 256 8.00 0.76 -12.33
N ALA A 257 6.79 0.78 -11.77
CA ALA A 257 5.51 0.65 -12.44
C ALA A 257 4.43 1.32 -11.58
N ASP A 258 3.21 1.46 -12.09
CA ASP A 258 2.04 1.89 -11.32
C ASP A 258 1.90 1.10 -10.00
N TRP A 259 1.49 1.78 -8.94
CA TRP A 259 1.21 1.15 -7.65
C TRP A 259 -0.08 1.71 -7.04
N THR A 260 -0.43 1.23 -5.86
CA THR A 260 -1.64 1.67 -5.14
C THR A 260 -1.27 1.96 -3.71
N ILE A 261 -1.60 3.17 -3.28
CA ILE A 261 -1.55 3.58 -1.88
C ILE A 261 -2.90 3.23 -1.27
N GLN A 262 -2.89 2.61 -0.11
CA GLN A 262 -4.09 2.34 0.66
C GLN A 262 -3.92 2.85 2.09
N ALA A 263 -5.00 3.34 2.69
CA ALA A 263 -5.02 3.81 4.06
C ALA A 263 -6.25 3.27 4.78
N ARG A 264 -6.10 2.94 6.06
CA ARG A 264 -7.18 2.46 6.93
C ARG A 264 -6.94 2.89 8.38
N VAL A 265 -8.00 2.92 9.17
CA VAL A 265 -7.90 3.04 10.63
C VAL A 265 -7.96 1.64 11.22
N LEU A 266 -7.08 1.34 12.17
CA LEU A 266 -7.20 0.18 13.05
C LEU A 266 -7.69 0.66 14.40
N ASP A 267 -8.61 -0.09 15.00
CA ASP A 267 -8.97 0.12 16.39
C ASP A 267 -7.95 -0.51 17.35
N ARG A 268 -8.30 -0.56 18.63
CA ARG A 268 -7.42 -1.10 19.66
C ARG A 268 -7.27 -2.63 19.58
N ASN A 269 -8.25 -3.31 19.01
CA ASN A 269 -8.31 -4.74 18.85
C ASN A 269 -7.65 -5.18 17.54
N GLY A 270 -7.35 -4.23 16.65
CA GLY A 270 -6.66 -4.48 15.39
C GLY A 270 -7.64 -4.65 14.22
N ASP A 271 -8.93 -4.47 14.46
CA ASP A 271 -9.95 -4.48 13.43
C ASP A 271 -9.83 -3.21 12.60
N SER A 272 -10.14 -3.31 11.30
CA SER A 272 -9.93 -2.21 10.37
C SER A 272 -11.23 -1.58 9.88
N SER A 273 -11.22 -0.25 9.75
CA SER A 273 -12.21 0.47 8.97
C SER A 273 -12.11 0.19 7.47
N ASP A 274 -13.05 0.73 6.69
CA ASP A 274 -13.02 0.70 5.23
C ASP A 274 -11.67 1.22 4.68
N VAL A 275 -11.11 0.46 3.75
CA VAL A 275 -9.82 0.78 3.13
C VAL A 275 -10.01 1.84 2.02
N MET A 276 -9.49 3.05 2.26
CA MET A 276 -9.33 4.05 1.21
C MET A 276 -8.20 3.62 0.26
N SER A 277 -8.44 3.70 -1.05
CA SER A 277 -7.46 3.31 -2.07
C SER A 277 -7.25 4.43 -3.08
N GLN A 278 -5.98 4.75 -3.35
CA GLN A 278 -5.56 5.74 -4.33
C GLN A 278 -4.54 5.11 -5.28
N LYS A 279 -4.85 5.08 -6.58
CA LYS A 279 -3.91 4.62 -7.61
C LYS A 279 -2.84 5.70 -7.83
N VAL A 280 -1.58 5.28 -7.95
CA VAL A 280 -0.51 6.11 -8.47
C VAL A 280 -0.08 5.61 -9.85
N THR A 281 0.01 6.53 -10.79
CA THR A 281 0.48 6.25 -12.15
C THR A 281 1.91 6.72 -12.30
N LEU A 282 2.82 5.84 -12.72
CA LEU A 282 4.21 6.19 -13.01
C LEU A 282 4.34 6.50 -14.51
N ASP A 283 4.55 7.76 -14.86
CA ASP A 283 4.89 8.16 -16.23
C ASP A 283 6.37 8.55 -16.32
N ALA A 284 7.22 7.61 -16.72
CA ALA A 284 8.62 7.87 -17.03
C ALA A 284 8.88 8.08 -18.54
N ALA A 285 7.83 8.23 -19.36
CA ALA A 285 7.96 8.31 -20.80
C ALA A 285 8.33 9.74 -21.24
N ILE A 286 9.57 9.89 -21.72
CA ILE A 286 10.05 11.15 -22.29
C ILE A 286 9.31 11.42 -23.61
N PRO A 287 8.66 12.60 -23.77
CA PRO A 287 7.97 12.94 -25.01
C PRO A 287 8.94 13.20 -26.17
N ASN A 288 8.44 13.09 -27.40
CA ASN A 288 9.22 13.50 -28.56
C ASN A 288 9.45 15.01 -28.55
N ALA A 289 10.66 15.44 -28.91
CA ALA A 289 10.98 16.86 -29.05
C ALA A 289 10.21 17.51 -30.21
N PRO A 290 10.06 18.85 -30.21
CA PRO A 290 9.60 19.61 -31.37
C PRO A 290 10.36 19.22 -32.64
N THR A 291 9.68 19.16 -33.79
CA THR A 291 10.33 18.70 -35.05
C THR A 291 11.17 19.78 -35.73
N ALA A 292 10.94 21.04 -35.40
CA ALA A 292 11.71 22.18 -35.87
C ALA A 292 11.47 23.38 -34.94
N VAL A 293 12.44 24.29 -34.89
CA VAL A 293 12.31 25.59 -34.22
C VAL A 293 12.80 26.68 -35.17
N SER A 294 12.12 27.80 -35.19
CA SER A 294 12.47 28.97 -35.99
C SER A 294 12.17 30.25 -35.24
N ILE A 295 12.87 31.33 -35.57
CA ILE A 295 12.63 32.66 -35.01
C ILE A 295 12.41 33.67 -36.13
N SER A 296 11.54 34.65 -35.89
CA SER A 296 11.23 35.71 -36.85
C SER A 296 12.46 36.57 -37.16
N THR A 297 12.46 37.24 -38.32
CA THR A 297 13.59 38.08 -38.77
C THR A 297 13.90 39.23 -37.81
N ASP A 298 12.90 39.76 -37.11
CA ASP A 298 13.08 40.79 -36.09
C ASP A 298 13.52 40.24 -34.72
N GLY A 299 13.60 38.90 -34.57
CA GLY A 299 13.98 38.22 -33.33
C GLY A 299 12.88 38.17 -32.27
N THR A 300 11.68 38.68 -32.54
CA THR A 300 10.65 38.87 -31.50
C THR A 300 9.69 37.71 -31.32
N ILE A 301 9.63 36.76 -32.25
CA ILE A 301 8.73 35.60 -32.19
C ILE A 301 9.53 34.33 -32.42
N ILE A 302 9.57 33.45 -31.43
CA ILE A 302 10.03 32.08 -31.59
C ILE A 302 8.84 31.17 -31.89
N THR A 303 9.03 30.18 -32.75
CA THR A 303 8.00 29.22 -33.15
C THR A 303 8.58 27.80 -33.13
N ALA A 304 7.89 26.89 -32.46
CA ALA A 304 8.18 25.47 -32.46
C ALA A 304 7.13 24.73 -33.31
N ARG A 305 7.61 23.79 -34.13
CA ARG A 305 6.76 22.84 -34.86
C ARG A 305 6.56 21.60 -34.02
N LEU A 306 5.30 21.28 -33.73
CA LEU A 306 4.94 20.22 -32.80
C LEU A 306 5.22 18.83 -33.41
N PRO A 307 5.62 17.83 -32.60
CA PRO A 307 5.64 16.44 -33.02
C PRO A 307 4.20 15.89 -33.11
N GLY A 308 4.01 14.81 -33.85
CA GLY A 308 2.69 14.18 -33.99
C GLY A 308 2.13 13.58 -32.69
N SER A 309 2.96 13.44 -31.66
CA SER A 309 2.58 12.95 -30.33
C SER A 309 2.16 14.06 -29.36
N ALA A 310 2.30 15.34 -29.71
CA ALA A 310 1.92 16.43 -28.83
C ALA A 310 0.39 16.52 -28.68
N VAL A 311 -0.07 16.80 -27.45
CA VAL A 311 -1.49 16.88 -27.10
C VAL A 311 -1.82 18.21 -26.41
N VAL A 312 -3.11 18.53 -26.32
CA VAL A 312 -3.58 19.70 -25.56
C VAL A 312 -3.17 19.55 -24.10
N GLY A 313 -2.66 20.62 -23.51
CA GLY A 313 -2.18 20.63 -22.12
C GLY A 313 -0.67 20.45 -21.97
N ASP A 314 0.02 19.84 -22.95
CA ASP A 314 1.49 19.81 -22.99
C ASP A 314 2.05 21.24 -22.97
N VAL A 315 3.30 21.41 -22.53
CA VAL A 315 3.98 22.69 -22.44
C VAL A 315 5.19 22.70 -23.35
N VAL A 316 5.30 23.68 -24.24
CA VAL A 316 6.55 23.90 -25.00
C VAL A 316 7.41 24.90 -24.25
N ILE A 317 8.62 24.49 -23.92
CA ILE A 317 9.63 25.29 -23.24
C ILE A 317 10.57 25.84 -24.31
N PHE A 318 10.74 27.15 -24.35
CA PHE A 318 11.62 27.85 -25.27
C PHE A 318 12.80 28.45 -24.54
N ALA A 319 13.97 28.37 -25.17
CA ALA A 319 15.19 29.01 -24.66
C ALA A 319 15.91 29.77 -25.79
N VAL A 320 16.41 30.97 -25.47
CA VAL A 320 17.22 31.82 -26.36
C VAL A 320 18.43 32.35 -25.59
N GLY A 321 19.61 32.34 -26.25
CA GLY A 321 20.84 32.92 -25.72
C GLY A 321 21.37 32.20 -24.49
N ASP A 322 21.56 30.89 -24.60
CA ASP A 322 22.16 30.06 -23.54
C ASP A 322 21.38 30.15 -22.21
N TYR A 323 20.09 29.81 -22.25
CA TYR A 323 19.15 29.93 -21.11
C TYR A 323 18.90 31.35 -20.57
N ARG A 324 19.50 32.42 -21.10
CA ARG A 324 19.25 33.78 -20.57
C ARG A 324 17.81 34.25 -20.71
N PHE A 325 17.09 33.73 -21.70
CA PHE A 325 15.70 34.06 -21.97
C PHE A 325 14.91 32.76 -22.15
N CYS A 326 14.14 32.42 -21.12
CA CYS A 326 13.30 31.24 -21.10
C CYS A 326 11.83 31.66 -21.10
N SER A 327 11.01 30.96 -21.88
CA SER A 327 9.57 31.16 -21.84
C SER A 327 8.87 29.85 -22.13
N SER A 328 7.71 29.61 -21.51
CA SER A 328 6.91 28.43 -21.78
C SER A 328 5.51 28.77 -22.26
N SER A 329 4.92 27.88 -23.06
CA SER A 329 3.55 28.02 -23.56
C SER A 329 2.83 26.69 -23.54
N ARG A 330 1.68 26.67 -22.85
CA ARG A 330 0.80 25.51 -22.80
C ARG A 330 0.02 25.38 -24.11
N LEU A 331 -0.01 24.18 -24.67
CA LEU A 331 -0.66 23.88 -25.94
C LEU A 331 -2.17 23.89 -25.80
N THR A 332 -2.82 24.66 -26.67
CA THR A 332 -4.27 24.69 -26.84
C THR A 332 -4.71 23.87 -28.04
N GLU A 333 -6.01 23.60 -28.17
CA GLU A 333 -6.58 22.96 -29.38
C GLU A 333 -6.20 23.69 -30.68
N ALA A 334 -6.09 25.02 -30.63
CA ALA A 334 -5.67 25.83 -31.77
C ALA A 334 -4.21 25.56 -32.14
N ASN A 335 -3.32 25.38 -31.16
CA ASN A 335 -1.92 25.04 -31.43
C ASN A 335 -1.78 23.65 -32.04
N ILE A 336 -2.49 22.65 -31.49
CA ILE A 336 -2.50 21.29 -32.03
C ILE A 336 -3.00 21.28 -33.47
N SER A 337 -4.10 21.99 -33.75
CA SER A 337 -4.67 22.10 -35.10
C SER A 337 -3.71 22.80 -36.08
N ALA A 338 -2.97 23.80 -35.62
CA ALA A 338 -1.96 24.50 -36.42
C ALA A 338 -0.66 23.69 -36.61
N GLY A 339 -0.40 22.71 -35.74
CA GLY A 339 0.86 21.96 -35.70
C GLY A 339 2.05 22.80 -35.22
N THR A 340 1.81 23.97 -34.65
CA THR A 340 2.84 24.92 -34.20
C THR A 340 2.38 25.72 -32.98
N VAL A 341 3.33 26.15 -32.16
CA VAL A 341 3.11 27.16 -31.12
C VAL A 341 4.19 28.23 -31.22
N SER A 342 3.78 29.48 -30.98
CA SER A 342 4.64 30.65 -31.08
C SER A 342 4.52 31.50 -29.82
N VAL A 343 5.66 32.01 -29.36
CA VAL A 343 5.74 32.89 -28.20
C VAL A 343 6.49 34.16 -28.59
N ARG A 344 6.01 35.31 -28.10
CA ARG A 344 6.74 36.56 -28.21
C ARG A 344 7.87 36.53 -27.18
N MET A 345 9.08 36.84 -27.60
CA MET A 345 10.24 36.95 -26.71
C MET A 345 10.42 38.40 -26.23
N PRO A 346 11.03 38.61 -25.05
CA PRO A 346 11.43 39.94 -24.58
C PRO A 346 12.37 40.62 -25.58
N VAL A 347 12.37 41.95 -25.61
CA VAL A 347 13.11 42.74 -26.62
C VAL A 347 14.61 42.45 -26.55
N GLU A 348 15.12 42.23 -25.35
CA GLU A 348 16.49 41.88 -25.03
C GLU A 348 16.90 40.53 -25.66
N ALA A 349 15.97 39.58 -25.77
CA ALA A 349 16.21 38.31 -26.46
C ALA A 349 16.32 38.50 -27.98
N ALA A 350 15.56 39.45 -28.55
CA ALA A 350 15.64 39.78 -29.96
C ALA A 350 17.00 40.40 -30.32
N GLU A 351 17.55 41.26 -29.46
CA GLU A 351 18.91 41.80 -29.59
C GLU A 351 19.97 40.70 -29.49
N ALA A 352 19.84 39.79 -28.52
CA ALA A 352 20.73 38.64 -28.39
C ALA A 352 20.70 37.75 -29.65
N PHE A 353 19.52 37.47 -30.20
CA PHE A 353 19.39 36.70 -31.44
C PHE A 353 20.11 37.36 -32.63
N GLN A 354 19.98 38.68 -32.80
CA GLN A 354 20.68 39.41 -33.87
C GLN A 354 22.22 39.34 -33.73
N SER A 355 22.72 39.03 -32.54
CA SER A 355 24.15 38.79 -32.27
C SER A 355 24.62 37.35 -32.51
N GLY A 356 23.74 36.46 -32.98
CA GLY A 356 24.05 35.05 -33.28
C GLY A 356 23.77 34.07 -32.14
N ALA A 357 22.94 34.45 -31.16
CA ALA A 357 22.57 33.60 -30.03
C ALA A 357 21.89 32.28 -30.47
N LEU A 358 22.16 31.21 -29.72
CA LEU A 358 21.52 29.91 -29.91
C LEU A 358 20.06 29.95 -29.43
N TYR A 359 19.22 29.12 -30.04
CA TYR A 359 17.82 28.99 -29.65
C TYR A 359 17.32 27.55 -29.82
N GLY A 360 16.34 27.18 -29.01
CA GLY A 360 15.67 25.89 -29.14
C GLY A 360 14.37 25.81 -28.37
N ALA A 361 13.73 24.66 -28.50
CA ALA A 361 12.53 24.32 -27.76
C ALA A 361 12.50 22.83 -27.37
N ALA A 362 11.98 22.56 -26.18
CA ALA A 362 11.65 21.23 -25.69
C ALA A 362 10.12 21.11 -25.50
N LEU A 363 9.63 19.89 -25.49
CA LEU A 363 8.24 19.57 -25.17
C LEU A 363 8.21 18.92 -23.78
N GLN A 364 7.39 19.47 -22.89
CA GLN A 364 7.01 18.86 -21.64
C GLN A 364 5.60 18.28 -21.78
N ASN A 365 5.41 17.00 -21.43
CA ASN A 365 4.09 16.40 -21.44
C ASN A 365 3.25 16.86 -20.23
N VAL A 366 1.96 16.53 -20.23
CA VAL A 366 1.04 16.87 -19.12
C VAL A 366 1.48 16.34 -17.74
N HIS A 367 2.29 15.28 -17.68
CA HIS A 367 2.81 14.66 -16.45
C HIS A 367 4.25 15.10 -16.13
N GLY A 368 4.73 16.20 -16.72
CA GLY A 368 5.99 16.79 -16.33
C GLY A 368 7.25 16.25 -17.01
N ASN A 369 7.19 15.19 -17.82
CA ASN A 369 8.35 14.68 -18.56
C ASN A 369 8.79 15.64 -19.66
N VAL A 370 10.08 15.95 -19.74
CA VAL A 370 10.64 16.92 -20.68
C VAL A 370 11.52 16.24 -21.72
N SER A 371 11.29 16.54 -23.00
CA SER A 371 12.14 16.08 -24.11
C SER A 371 13.49 16.80 -24.14
N GLY A 372 14.44 16.28 -24.92
CA GLY A 372 15.59 17.09 -25.34
C GLY A 372 15.17 18.33 -26.17
N TYR A 373 16.05 19.31 -26.27
CA TYR A 373 15.82 20.51 -27.08
C TYR A 373 16.06 20.26 -28.57
N THR A 374 15.21 20.85 -29.42
CA THR A 374 15.44 20.98 -30.87
C THR A 374 15.81 22.41 -31.23
N GLY A 375 16.75 22.60 -32.16
CA GLY A 375 17.20 23.91 -32.63
C GLY A 375 18.71 23.94 -32.84
N THR A 376 19.31 25.13 -32.78
CA THR A 376 20.77 25.28 -32.71
C THR A 376 21.27 25.28 -31.26
N TYR A 377 20.39 24.95 -30.34
CA TYR A 377 20.59 24.99 -28.90
C TYR A 377 21.63 23.99 -28.41
N ILE A 378 22.41 24.41 -27.41
CA ILE A 378 23.26 23.52 -26.63
C ILE A 378 22.79 23.63 -25.19
N GLN A 379 22.27 22.53 -24.66
CA GLN A 379 21.85 22.46 -23.28
C GLN A 379 23.08 22.51 -22.37
N MET A 380 23.11 23.48 -21.45
CA MET A 380 24.24 23.72 -20.55
C MET A 380 23.93 23.17 -19.17
N SER A 381 24.92 22.55 -18.54
CA SER A 381 24.84 22.13 -17.14
C SER A 381 25.03 23.28 -16.15
N SER A 382 25.14 24.51 -16.62
CA SER A 382 25.17 25.70 -15.77
C SER A 382 24.39 26.83 -16.44
N MET A 383 23.40 27.36 -15.73
CA MET A 383 22.41 28.30 -16.25
C MET A 383 22.27 29.52 -15.36
N GLU A 384 22.30 30.72 -15.94
CA GLU A 384 22.00 31.96 -15.22
C GLU A 384 20.48 32.21 -15.22
N ILE A 385 19.90 32.35 -14.02
CA ILE A 385 18.47 32.62 -13.84
C ILE A 385 18.25 34.13 -13.90
N VAL A 386 17.42 34.54 -14.86
CA VAL A 386 17.04 35.95 -15.07
C VAL A 386 15.53 36.00 -15.24
N ALA A 387 14.81 36.50 -14.24
CA ALA A 387 13.37 36.67 -14.35
C ALA A 387 13.05 37.82 -15.33
N HIS A 388 12.11 37.56 -16.23
CA HIS A 388 11.57 38.56 -17.15
C HIS A 388 10.09 38.78 -16.85
N GLU A 389 9.71 40.02 -16.54
CA GLU A 389 8.34 40.39 -16.21
C GLU A 389 7.36 40.03 -17.35
N GLY A 390 6.23 39.43 -17.00
CA GLY A 390 5.16 39.06 -17.93
C GLY A 390 5.37 37.75 -18.67
N TYR A 391 6.40 36.98 -18.33
CA TYR A 391 6.69 35.66 -18.90
C TYR A 391 6.73 34.58 -17.83
N PHE A 392 6.24 33.38 -18.17
CA PHE A 392 6.51 32.18 -17.39
C PHE A 392 7.90 31.65 -17.76
N ASN A 393 8.85 31.78 -16.84
CA ASN A 393 10.25 31.46 -17.03
C ASN A 393 10.51 30.03 -16.52
N THR A 394 10.49 29.05 -17.42
CA THR A 394 10.79 27.66 -17.07
C THR A 394 12.22 27.32 -17.46
N TYR A 395 13.04 26.96 -16.47
CA TYR A 395 14.42 26.49 -16.66
C TYR A 395 14.46 24.99 -16.43
N SER A 396 15.09 24.27 -17.35
CA SER A 396 15.15 22.80 -17.28
C SER A 396 16.56 22.31 -17.57
N GLY A 397 17.08 21.54 -16.62
CA GLY A 397 18.33 20.82 -16.64
C GLY A 397 18.32 19.64 -17.62
N THR A 398 19.42 18.90 -17.63
CA THR A 398 19.68 17.66 -18.35
C THR A 398 19.35 16.45 -17.48
N THR A 399 19.76 15.26 -17.91
CA THR A 399 19.64 14.04 -17.09
C THR A 399 20.86 13.80 -16.19
N GLY A 400 21.75 14.78 -16.07
CA GLY A 400 22.89 14.73 -15.15
C GLY A 400 23.02 16.06 -14.42
N ASP A 401 23.96 16.12 -13.48
CA ASP A 401 24.08 17.22 -12.51
C ASP A 401 24.20 18.61 -13.17
N ASP A 402 23.22 19.47 -12.92
CA ASP A 402 23.16 20.84 -13.39
C ASP A 402 23.28 21.88 -12.26
N VAL A 403 23.61 23.11 -12.65
CA VAL A 403 23.80 24.24 -11.73
C VAL A 403 22.98 25.45 -12.18
N PHE A 404 21.97 25.82 -11.40
CA PHE A 404 21.15 27.02 -11.57
C PHE A 404 21.74 28.17 -10.74
N LEU A 405 22.24 29.21 -11.41
CA LEU A 405 22.88 30.37 -10.81
C LEU A 405 21.85 31.49 -10.58
N VAL A 406 21.65 31.89 -9.32
CA VAL A 406 20.70 32.93 -8.92
C VAL A 406 21.45 34.10 -8.28
N SER A 407 21.37 35.26 -8.93
CA SER A 407 22.00 36.49 -8.43
C SER A 407 21.06 37.34 -7.56
N ASN A 408 19.76 37.09 -7.60
CA ASN A 408 18.78 37.77 -6.76
C ASN A 408 17.60 36.82 -6.51
N THR A 409 17.28 36.52 -5.25
CA THR A 409 16.20 35.57 -4.93
C THR A 409 14.80 36.12 -5.26
N ALA A 410 14.67 37.42 -5.51
CA ALA A 410 13.43 38.04 -5.99
C ALA A 410 12.93 37.49 -7.33
N VAL A 411 13.77 36.76 -8.08
CA VAL A 411 13.32 36.03 -9.29
C VAL A 411 12.18 35.04 -9.03
N PHE A 412 11.98 34.65 -7.76
CA PHE A 412 10.90 33.74 -7.36
C PHE A 412 9.66 34.43 -6.76
N ASP A 413 9.72 35.74 -6.46
CA ASP A 413 8.67 36.45 -5.71
C ASP A 413 7.30 36.40 -6.41
N ASP A 414 7.30 36.54 -7.75
CA ASP A 414 6.08 36.55 -8.56
C ASP A 414 5.56 35.15 -8.92
N LYS A 415 6.26 34.08 -8.50
CA LYS A 415 5.95 32.67 -8.78
C LYS A 415 5.81 32.34 -10.27
N TRP A 416 6.49 33.10 -11.13
CA TRP A 416 6.56 32.86 -12.57
C TRP A 416 7.85 32.16 -13.01
N THR A 417 8.77 31.89 -12.09
CA THR A 417 10.03 31.21 -12.36
C THR A 417 9.97 29.80 -11.78
N GLU A 418 10.21 28.81 -12.64
CA GLU A 418 10.28 27.40 -12.25
C GLU A 418 11.64 26.82 -12.64
N LEU A 419 12.22 26.03 -11.74
CA LEU A 419 13.46 25.28 -11.96
C LEU A 419 13.19 23.79 -11.92
N LYS A 420 13.74 23.06 -12.88
CA LYS A 420 13.59 21.61 -13.00
C LYS A 420 14.95 20.99 -13.26
N GLY A 421 15.48 20.25 -12.30
CA GLY A 421 16.72 19.49 -12.48
C GLY A 421 16.58 18.39 -13.54
N ILE A 422 15.45 17.67 -13.50
CA ILE A 422 15.12 16.47 -14.28
C ILE A 422 15.80 15.22 -13.73
N GLY A 423 17.12 15.08 -13.85
CA GLY A 423 17.81 13.92 -13.30
C GLY A 423 19.28 14.19 -13.03
N GLY A 424 19.87 13.38 -12.16
CA GLY A 424 21.16 13.71 -11.57
C GLY A 424 20.95 14.35 -10.20
N THR A 425 22.00 14.98 -9.69
CA THR A 425 21.99 15.73 -8.43
C THR A 425 22.20 17.21 -8.76
N ASP A 426 21.15 17.99 -8.64
CA ASP A 426 21.08 19.34 -9.19
C ASP A 426 21.31 20.41 -8.11
N THR A 427 21.97 21.49 -8.52
CA THR A 427 22.42 22.56 -7.62
C THR A 427 21.72 23.88 -7.93
N LEU A 428 21.09 24.49 -6.93
CA LEU A 428 20.72 25.91 -6.96
C LEU A 428 21.78 26.71 -6.20
N LYS A 429 22.52 27.57 -6.91
CA LYS A 429 23.63 28.34 -6.39
C LYS A 429 23.34 29.84 -6.33
N LEU A 430 23.51 30.45 -5.17
CA LEU A 430 23.50 31.90 -4.99
C LEU A 430 24.85 32.50 -5.38
N THR A 431 24.84 33.62 -6.10
CA THR A 431 26.08 34.27 -6.57
C THR A 431 26.33 35.66 -6.00
N SER A 432 25.32 36.30 -5.40
CA SER A 432 25.41 37.65 -4.84
C SER A 432 25.45 37.65 -3.32
N ALA A 433 25.34 38.83 -2.70
CA ALA A 433 25.45 39.01 -1.25
C ALA A 433 24.10 39.18 -0.56
N ASP A 434 24.06 38.72 0.69
CA ASP A 434 23.00 38.98 1.66
C ASP A 434 21.60 38.59 1.14
N GLN A 435 21.54 37.50 0.38
CA GLN A 435 20.29 36.95 -0.16
C GLN A 435 19.58 36.06 0.86
N ILE A 436 18.25 36.02 0.76
CA ILE A 436 17.41 35.09 1.52
C ILE A 436 16.70 34.18 0.51
N LEU A 437 17.05 32.90 0.52
CA LEU A 437 16.34 31.87 -0.23
C LEU A 437 15.41 31.13 0.72
N ASP A 438 14.10 31.30 0.53
CA ASP A 438 13.08 30.74 1.42
C ASP A 438 12.24 29.69 0.70
N LEU A 439 12.64 28.42 0.83
CA LEU A 439 12.01 27.30 0.12
C LEU A 439 10.55 27.08 0.55
N THR A 440 10.19 27.47 1.77
CA THR A 440 8.82 27.35 2.29
C THR A 440 7.80 28.16 1.48
N ASN A 441 8.26 29.12 0.67
CA ASN A 441 7.44 29.92 -0.23
C ASN A 441 7.48 29.45 -1.70
N LEU A 442 8.33 28.46 -2.01
CA LEU A 442 8.63 28.00 -3.37
C LEU A 442 8.02 26.64 -3.73
N HIS A 443 7.11 26.10 -2.92
CA HIS A 443 6.41 24.84 -3.20
C HIS A 443 5.85 24.80 -4.65
N GLY A 444 6.20 23.75 -5.39
CA GLY A 444 5.81 23.53 -6.79
C GLY A 444 6.64 24.29 -7.84
N LEU A 445 7.52 25.21 -7.44
CA LEU A 445 8.41 25.96 -8.35
C LEU A 445 9.78 25.29 -8.54
N LEU A 446 10.20 24.48 -7.57
CA LEU A 446 11.43 23.69 -7.64
C LEU A 446 11.08 22.21 -7.77
N MET A 447 11.73 21.54 -8.71
CA MET A 447 11.60 20.10 -8.91
C MET A 447 12.98 19.50 -9.13
N SER A 448 13.33 18.48 -8.33
CA SER A 448 14.64 17.82 -8.36
C SER A 448 15.78 18.83 -8.19
N ILE A 449 15.91 19.41 -7.00
CA ILE A 449 17.01 20.32 -6.63
C ILE A 449 17.55 19.88 -5.27
N GLU A 450 18.57 19.04 -5.28
CA GLU A 450 19.04 18.32 -4.08
C GLU A 450 20.18 19.07 -3.36
N VAL A 451 20.82 20.03 -4.02
CA VAL A 451 21.94 20.82 -3.48
C VAL A 451 21.62 22.31 -3.49
N PHE A 452 21.66 22.94 -2.33
CA PHE A 452 21.55 24.39 -2.16
C PHE A 452 22.93 24.97 -1.85
N ASP A 453 23.51 25.66 -2.81
CA ASP A 453 24.83 26.29 -2.67
C ASP A 453 24.68 27.78 -2.38
N ILE A 454 24.82 28.14 -1.11
CA ILE A 454 24.72 29.52 -0.63
C ILE A 454 26.09 30.22 -0.48
N THR A 455 27.17 29.66 -1.07
CA THR A 455 28.53 30.23 -1.11
C THR A 455 28.67 31.49 -2.00
N GLY A 456 27.62 32.28 -2.10
CA GLY A 456 27.66 33.59 -2.74
C GLY A 456 28.64 34.53 -2.02
N THR A 457 28.53 35.81 -2.33
CA THR A 457 29.26 36.82 -1.52
C THR A 457 28.46 37.13 -0.26
N GLY A 458 29.01 37.87 0.71
CA GLY A 458 28.26 38.29 1.91
C GLY A 458 27.77 37.14 2.79
N ASN A 459 26.66 37.37 3.51
CA ASN A 459 26.06 36.39 4.42
C ASN A 459 24.67 35.99 3.92
N ASN A 460 24.58 34.87 3.20
CA ASN A 460 23.32 34.39 2.64
C ASN A 460 22.56 33.53 3.66
N THR A 461 21.24 33.48 3.52
CA THR A 461 20.37 32.67 4.37
C THR A 461 19.53 31.72 3.54
N LEU A 462 19.55 30.43 3.88
CA LEU A 462 18.60 29.43 3.41
C LEU A 462 17.56 29.17 4.50
N LYS A 463 16.27 29.21 4.13
CA LYS A 463 15.18 28.72 4.98
C LYS A 463 14.52 27.53 4.31
N LEU A 464 14.34 26.47 5.08
CA LEU A 464 13.71 25.25 4.61
C LEU A 464 13.00 24.52 5.75
N SER A 465 12.05 23.69 5.38
CA SER A 465 11.24 22.86 6.27
C SER A 465 11.52 21.36 6.05
N LEU A 466 11.01 20.52 6.94
CA LEU A 466 10.98 19.07 6.74
C LEU A 466 10.28 18.69 5.43
N GLY A 467 9.20 19.40 5.11
CA GLY A 467 8.50 19.24 3.83
C GLY A 467 9.42 19.48 2.62
N ASP A 468 10.26 20.52 2.67
CA ASP A 468 11.16 20.85 1.56
C ASP A 468 12.24 19.79 1.36
N VAL A 469 12.80 19.24 2.45
CA VAL A 469 13.78 18.15 2.39
C VAL A 469 13.18 16.89 1.76
N LEU A 470 11.93 16.56 2.10
CA LEU A 470 11.23 15.39 1.56
C LEU A 470 10.72 15.59 0.12
N GLU A 471 10.43 16.83 -0.27
CA GLU A 471 10.00 17.17 -1.62
C GLU A 471 11.17 17.15 -2.60
N GLN A 472 12.30 17.76 -2.21
CA GLN A 472 13.45 17.94 -3.10
C GLN A 472 14.50 16.83 -2.97
N GLY A 473 14.56 16.15 -1.83
CA GLY A 473 15.62 15.18 -1.56
C GLY A 473 15.46 13.84 -2.27
N GLY A 474 16.57 13.13 -2.34
CA GLY A 474 16.64 11.74 -2.79
C GLY A 474 17.22 10.84 -1.71
N GLN A 475 16.86 9.56 -1.73
CA GLN A 475 17.41 8.59 -0.79
C GLN A 475 18.89 8.31 -1.10
N ASP A 476 19.75 8.30 -0.08
CA ASP A 476 21.16 7.90 -0.16
C ASP A 476 22.03 8.69 -1.16
N LEU A 477 21.71 9.97 -1.41
CA LEU A 477 22.43 10.77 -2.41
C LEU A 477 23.88 11.04 -2.03
N PHE A 478 24.16 11.29 -0.75
CA PHE A 478 25.48 11.72 -0.28
C PHE A 478 26.07 10.75 0.76
N ILE A 479 25.22 10.13 1.58
CA ILE A 479 25.58 9.12 2.57
C ILE A 479 24.61 7.94 2.41
N ALA A 480 25.10 6.71 2.38
CA ALA A 480 24.23 5.54 2.30
C ALA A 480 23.75 5.11 3.70
N ASP A 481 22.61 5.62 4.14
CA ASP A 481 22.03 5.37 5.48
C ASP A 481 20.50 5.15 5.47
N GLY A 482 19.89 5.10 4.30
CA GLY A 482 18.47 4.91 4.04
C GLY A 482 17.64 6.19 4.10
N ARG A 483 18.23 7.37 4.29
CA ARG A 483 17.50 8.63 4.45
C ARG A 483 17.40 9.44 3.16
N THR A 484 16.31 10.20 3.08
CA THR A 484 16.09 11.22 2.05
C THR A 484 16.92 12.44 2.39
N GLN A 485 17.86 12.78 1.50
CA GLN A 485 18.93 13.72 1.79
C GLN A 485 18.86 14.96 0.90
N VAL A 486 19.15 16.11 1.51
CA VAL A 486 19.47 17.37 0.83
C VAL A 486 20.82 17.87 1.35
N MET A 487 21.59 18.55 0.50
CA MET A 487 22.87 19.14 0.86
C MET A 487 22.85 20.66 0.78
N VAL A 488 23.48 21.32 1.75
CA VAL A 488 23.71 22.76 1.77
C VAL A 488 25.21 23.03 1.78
N LYS A 489 25.69 23.75 0.77
CA LYS A 489 27.07 24.28 0.71
C LYS A 489 27.05 25.73 1.13
N GLY A 490 27.97 26.15 1.98
CA GLY A 490 28.03 27.52 2.49
C GLY A 490 29.38 27.81 3.15
N ASP A 491 29.62 29.09 3.38
CA ASP A 491 30.83 29.63 3.99
C ASP A 491 30.53 30.23 5.38
N ALA A 492 31.59 30.60 6.10
CA ALA A 492 31.44 31.22 7.41
C ALA A 492 30.70 32.57 7.31
N GLY A 493 29.57 32.68 8.00
CA GLY A 493 28.69 33.86 7.96
C GLY A 493 27.32 33.57 7.35
N ASP A 494 27.23 32.51 6.53
CA ASP A 494 25.96 32.01 6.02
C ASP A 494 25.12 31.35 7.11
N ARG A 495 23.81 31.30 6.88
CA ARG A 495 22.81 30.81 7.84
C ARG A 495 21.82 29.83 7.22
N VAL A 496 21.46 28.80 7.97
CA VAL A 496 20.38 27.87 7.64
C VAL A 496 19.33 27.92 8.76
N ASP A 497 18.08 28.20 8.39
CA ASP A 497 16.89 28.06 9.24
C ASP A 497 16.16 26.78 8.86
N LEU A 498 16.26 25.77 9.72
CA LEU A 498 15.67 24.46 9.48
C LEU A 498 14.46 24.24 10.40
N SER A 499 13.27 24.25 9.82
CA SER A 499 12.01 23.93 10.51
C SER A 499 11.67 22.44 10.41
N ASP A 500 11.15 21.87 11.48
CA ASP A 500 10.58 20.51 11.56
C ASP A 500 9.17 20.38 10.99
N LEU A 501 8.53 21.49 10.61
CA LEU A 501 7.16 21.48 10.14
C LEU A 501 7.02 20.85 8.75
N LEU A 502 5.93 20.12 8.59
CA LEU A 502 5.44 19.58 7.32
C LEU A 502 4.59 20.63 6.58
N PRO A 503 4.28 20.41 5.29
CA PRO A 503 3.35 21.26 4.54
C PRO A 503 2.02 21.43 5.28
N GLY A 504 1.59 22.67 5.48
CA GLY A 504 0.40 23.01 6.28
C GLY A 504 0.64 23.08 7.80
N GLY A 505 1.89 22.99 8.25
CA GLY A 505 2.33 23.25 9.62
C GLY A 505 2.12 22.09 10.60
N GLY A 506 1.98 20.86 10.11
CA GLY A 506 1.97 19.67 10.96
C GLY A 506 3.35 19.42 11.56
N ASP A 507 3.40 18.94 12.79
CA ASP A 507 4.64 18.60 13.49
C ASP A 507 4.53 17.14 13.96
N VAL A 508 5.54 16.35 13.60
CA VAL A 508 5.59 14.91 13.90
C VAL A 508 6.90 14.50 14.57
N GLY A 509 7.82 15.43 14.81
CA GLY A 509 9.13 15.12 15.36
C GLY A 509 10.09 16.31 15.29
N ASP A 510 11.33 16.05 15.67
CA ASP A 510 12.35 17.06 15.87
C ASP A 510 13.54 16.85 14.92
N TRP A 511 14.21 17.93 14.54
CA TRP A 511 15.56 17.84 14.00
C TRP A 511 16.58 17.63 15.12
N VAL A 512 17.53 16.72 14.88
CA VAL A 512 18.65 16.45 15.78
C VAL A 512 19.96 16.52 15.01
N ARG A 513 20.92 17.26 15.55
CA ARG A 513 22.28 17.30 15.02
C ARG A 513 23.07 16.06 15.45
N GLN A 514 23.65 15.36 14.49
CA GLN A 514 24.60 14.28 14.75
C GLN A 514 25.88 14.81 15.42
N SER A 515 26.46 14.03 16.32
CA SER A 515 27.75 14.36 16.93
C SER A 515 28.91 14.21 15.93
N GLY A 516 29.78 15.22 15.88
CA GLY A 516 30.90 15.26 14.94
C GLY A 516 30.50 15.70 13.54
N THR A 517 31.42 15.54 12.59
CA THR A 517 31.21 15.87 11.18
C THR A 517 31.35 14.63 10.31
N THR A 518 30.67 14.63 9.17
CA THR A 518 30.79 13.61 8.13
C THR A 518 31.55 14.17 6.93
N MET A 519 32.46 13.38 6.36
CA MET A 519 33.20 13.78 5.15
C MET A 519 32.45 13.33 3.90
N VAL A 520 32.11 14.27 3.02
CA VAL A 520 31.59 14.02 1.67
C VAL A 520 32.54 14.69 0.67
N ASP A 521 33.12 13.90 -0.24
CA ASP A 521 34.10 14.35 -1.24
C ASP A 521 35.26 15.20 -0.69
N GLY A 522 35.71 14.92 0.53
CA GLY A 522 36.81 15.64 1.18
C GLY A 522 36.41 16.94 1.88
N THR A 523 35.12 17.28 1.89
CA THR A 523 34.56 18.41 2.65
C THR A 523 33.81 17.89 3.88
N ALA A 524 33.93 18.58 5.00
CA ALA A 524 33.24 18.23 6.25
C ALA A 524 31.83 18.86 6.29
N TYR A 525 30.84 18.08 6.71
CA TYR A 525 29.44 18.49 6.87
C TYR A 525 28.95 18.16 8.28
N ASP A 526 28.16 19.08 8.83
CA ASP A 526 27.28 18.85 9.98
C ASP A 526 26.00 18.18 9.48
N VAL A 527 25.63 17.05 10.09
CA VAL A 527 24.49 16.24 9.67
C VAL A 527 23.33 16.43 10.64
N PHE A 528 22.14 16.68 10.11
CA PHE A 528 20.91 16.82 10.87
C PHE A 528 19.91 15.78 10.38
N TYR A 529 19.38 14.94 11.27
CA TYR A 529 18.37 13.94 10.93
C TYR A 529 17.08 14.21 11.70
N HIS A 530 15.95 13.88 11.09
CA HIS A 530 14.64 14.02 11.71
C HIS A 530 14.33 12.78 12.59
N THR A 531 13.67 12.97 13.73
CA THR A 531 13.44 11.87 14.70
C THR A 531 12.32 10.91 14.32
N ALA A 532 11.37 11.35 13.48
CA ALA A 532 10.17 10.59 13.15
C ALA A 532 10.09 10.14 11.69
N LEU A 533 10.79 10.82 10.78
CA LEU A 533 10.80 10.54 9.34
C LEU A 533 12.26 10.38 8.89
N ASN A 534 12.48 9.62 7.82
CA ASN A 534 13.79 9.38 7.22
C ASN A 534 14.21 10.59 6.35
N ALA A 535 14.29 11.76 6.97
CA ALA A 535 14.80 12.99 6.35
C ALA A 535 16.16 13.34 6.97
N GLU A 536 17.08 13.82 6.13
CA GLU A 536 18.42 14.21 6.52
C GLU A 536 18.90 15.44 5.75
N LEU A 537 19.52 16.39 6.45
CA LEU A 537 20.14 17.57 5.87
C LEU A 537 21.64 17.57 6.20
N LEU A 538 22.46 17.67 5.15
CA LEU A 538 23.90 17.83 5.28
C LEU A 538 24.25 19.29 5.07
N VAL A 539 24.70 19.99 6.10
CA VAL A 539 25.11 21.39 6.00
C VAL A 539 26.63 21.50 6.11
N GLN A 540 27.28 22.16 5.16
CA GLN A 540 28.73 22.29 5.16
C GLN A 540 29.22 22.91 6.48
N HIS A 541 30.25 22.30 7.06
CA HIS A 541 30.72 22.67 8.39
C HIS A 541 31.22 24.11 8.43
N GLY A 542 30.70 24.90 9.37
CA GLY A 542 31.01 26.32 9.52
C GLY A 542 29.86 27.28 9.20
N VAL A 543 28.78 26.78 8.58
CA VAL A 543 27.52 27.51 8.39
C VAL A 543 26.72 27.52 9.70
N ASP A 544 26.13 28.68 10.05
CA ASP A 544 25.31 28.79 11.25
C ASP A 544 23.92 28.17 11.03
N THR A 545 23.64 27.06 11.70
CA THR A 545 22.36 26.34 11.54
C THR A 545 21.48 26.51 12.77
N THR A 546 20.32 27.12 12.59
CA THR A 546 19.28 27.24 13.62
C THR A 546 18.22 26.16 13.41
N LEU A 547 17.99 25.34 14.43
CA LEU A 547 16.87 24.40 14.46
C LEU A 547 15.64 25.10 15.03
N LEU A 548 14.56 25.11 14.26
CA LEU A 548 13.27 25.66 14.62
C LEU A 548 12.33 24.49 14.90
N ASN A 549 12.55 23.83 16.04
CA ASN A 549 11.70 22.74 16.52
C ASN A 549 10.48 23.32 17.28
N HIS A 550 9.27 22.83 17.00
CA HIS A 550 8.02 23.49 17.41
C HIS A 550 7.30 22.93 18.65
#